data_AF-G1VLB2-F1
#
_entry.id   AF-G1VLB2-F1
#
_cell.length_a   1.000
_cell.length_b   1.000
_cell.length_c   1.000
_cell.angle_alpha   90.00
_cell.angle_beta   90.00
_cell.angle_gamma   90.00
#
_symmetry.space_group_name_H-M   'P 1'
#
loop_
_entity.id
_entity.type
_entity.pdbx_description
1 polymer ?
#
loop_
_entity_poly.entity_id
_entity_poly.type
_entity_poly.pdbx_seq_one_letter_code
_entity_poly.pdbx_strand_id
1 'polypeptide(L)'
;MKTGKRKYAMSAAFAAFLALSAVSPIAAAYEDNDVDYQFHILKQQQNSRKTGRYCGTADVNNAWKVWMKRSEEGAWTYTTYWLEHYNGDNVAPSHSIRVEDGPQYYNTYSSASRSTVYLTAENNNKNDTDYFVSGVWDEETGKRYYP
;
A
#
# COMPACT_ATOMS: atom_id res chain seq x y z
N MET A 1 -64.26 38.23 -38.48
CA MET A 1 -63.49 38.21 -39.75
C MET A 1 -62.38 39.24 -39.62
N LYS A 2 -61.08 38.99 -39.80
CA LYS A 2 -60.36 37.95 -40.57
C LYS A 2 -59.13 37.47 -39.79
N THR A 3 -58.92 36.16 -39.88
CA THR A 3 -57.77 35.38 -39.43
C THR A 3 -56.54 35.68 -40.31
N GLY A 4 -55.40 36.01 -39.70
CA GLY A 4 -54.11 36.12 -40.39
C GLY A 4 -53.15 35.04 -39.90
N LYS A 5 -53.08 33.92 -40.63
CA LYS A 5 -52.11 32.84 -40.41
C LYS A 5 -50.76 33.27 -40.98
N ARG A 6 -49.68 33.22 -40.18
CA ARG A 6 -48.31 33.08 -40.69
C ARG A 6 -47.76 31.74 -40.21
N LYS A 7 -47.34 30.92 -41.18
CA LYS A 7 -46.75 29.60 -41.01
C LYS A 7 -45.24 29.69 -41.27
N TYR A 8 -44.51 28.73 -40.70
CA TYR A 8 -43.10 28.35 -40.93
C TYR A 8 -42.08 29.29 -40.26
N ALA A 9 -41.09 28.83 -39.47
CA ALA A 9 -40.35 27.58 -39.59
C ALA A 9 -40.07 26.90 -38.23
N MET A 10 -40.02 25.57 -38.29
CA MET A 10 -39.45 24.69 -37.29
C MET A 10 -37.96 25.01 -37.12
N SER A 11 -37.49 25.13 -35.88
CA SER A 11 -36.08 24.89 -35.55
C SER A 11 -36.04 23.99 -34.33
N ALA A 12 -36.04 22.69 -34.59
CA ALA A 12 -35.49 21.72 -33.67
C ALA A 12 -33.97 21.72 -33.90
N ALA A 13 -33.20 22.10 -32.90
CA ALA A 13 -31.79 21.73 -32.83
C ALA A 13 -31.38 21.61 -31.36
N PHE A 14 -31.32 20.35 -30.96
CA PHE A 14 -30.76 19.78 -29.75
C PHE A 14 -29.31 20.27 -29.56
N ALA A 15 -29.01 21.02 -28.49
CA ALA A 15 -27.62 21.27 -28.08
C ALA A 15 -27.45 20.76 -26.64
N ALA A 16 -26.79 19.61 -26.57
CA ALA A 16 -26.64 18.77 -25.40
C ALA A 16 -25.91 19.48 -24.26
N PHE A 17 -26.46 19.32 -23.05
CA PHE A 17 -25.69 19.33 -21.82
C PHE A 17 -24.63 18.22 -21.89
N LEU A 18 -23.37 18.59 -22.10
CA LEU A 18 -22.23 17.73 -21.81
C LEU A 18 -21.21 18.57 -21.04
N ALA A 19 -21.41 18.61 -19.72
CA ALA A 19 -20.36 18.96 -18.79
C ALA A 19 -19.28 17.87 -18.90
N LEU A 20 -18.26 18.08 -19.74
CA LEU A 20 -17.02 17.34 -19.64
C LEU A 20 -16.22 17.93 -18.47
N SER A 21 -16.60 17.57 -17.24
CA SER A 21 -15.62 17.49 -16.18
C SER A 21 -14.76 16.28 -16.51
N ALA A 22 -13.71 16.48 -17.32
CA ALA A 22 -12.67 15.48 -17.49
C ALA A 22 -12.01 15.29 -16.11
N VAL A 23 -12.50 14.31 -15.34
CA VAL A 23 -11.77 13.80 -14.21
C VAL A 23 -10.61 13.05 -14.84
N SER A 24 -9.46 13.71 -15.00
CA SER A 24 -8.23 13.03 -15.33
C SER A 24 -8.07 11.89 -14.32
N PRO A 25 -7.83 10.64 -14.75
CA PRO A 25 -7.46 9.62 -13.78
C PRO A 25 -6.23 10.16 -13.06
N ILE A 26 -6.33 10.40 -11.76
CA ILE A 26 -5.17 10.69 -10.94
C ILE A 26 -4.29 9.46 -11.11
N ALA A 27 -3.22 9.59 -11.90
CA ALA A 27 -2.18 8.59 -11.93
C ALA A 27 -1.67 8.52 -10.49
N ALA A 28 -1.94 7.40 -9.82
CA ALA A 28 -1.46 7.23 -8.46
C ALA A 28 0.07 7.27 -8.50
N ALA A 29 0.63 8.25 -7.81
CA ALA A 29 2.06 8.36 -7.60
C ALA A 29 2.45 7.44 -6.45
N TYR A 30 3.62 6.81 -6.55
CA TYR A 30 4.26 6.11 -5.43
C TYR A 30 5.13 7.10 -4.67
N GLU A 31 5.42 6.80 -3.40
CA GLU A 31 6.40 7.53 -2.60
C GLU A 31 7.40 6.54 -2.00
N ASP A 32 8.67 6.65 -2.40
CA ASP A 32 9.80 5.93 -1.75
C ASP A 32 10.40 6.89 -0.71
N ASN A 33 9.83 6.92 0.50
CA ASN A 33 10.09 7.95 1.52
C ASN A 33 10.70 7.41 2.83
N ASP A 34 11.08 6.13 2.88
CA ASP A 34 11.84 5.52 3.98
C ASP A 34 11.16 5.73 5.35
N VAL A 35 9.90 5.29 5.48
CA VAL A 35 9.13 5.46 6.72
C VAL A 35 9.80 4.72 7.87
N ASP A 36 10.24 5.46 8.89
CA ASP A 36 10.82 4.84 10.08
C ASP A 36 9.80 3.98 10.85
N TYR A 37 10.28 2.86 11.40
CA TYR A 37 9.52 2.05 12.34
C TYR A 37 10.39 1.57 13.50
N GLN A 38 9.74 1.28 14.64
CA GLN A 38 10.29 0.50 15.74
C GLN A 38 9.23 -0.45 16.29
N PHE A 39 9.45 -1.76 16.24
CA PHE A 39 8.57 -2.74 16.86
C PHE A 39 9.10 -3.22 18.20
N HIS A 40 8.18 -3.47 19.14
CA HIS A 40 8.42 -4.38 20.25
C HIS A 40 7.91 -5.75 19.82
N ILE A 41 8.81 -6.63 19.37
CA ILE A 41 8.46 -7.98 18.95
C ILE A 41 8.12 -8.80 20.19
N LEU A 42 6.94 -9.41 20.16
CA LEU A 42 6.36 -10.06 21.30
C LEU A 42 6.64 -11.57 21.30
N LYS A 43 6.73 -12.14 22.49
CA LYS A 43 6.83 -13.59 22.71
C LYS A 43 5.68 -14.36 22.07
N GLN A 44 5.90 -15.65 21.86
CA GLN A 44 4.90 -16.61 21.36
C GLN A 44 4.29 -16.22 20.00
N GLN A 45 5.06 -15.53 19.15
CA GLN A 45 4.64 -15.03 17.83
C GLN A 45 3.38 -14.17 17.89
N GLN A 46 3.29 -13.28 18.89
CA GLN A 46 2.23 -12.27 18.87
C GLN A 46 2.62 -11.14 17.90
N ASN A 47 1.66 -10.75 17.07
CA ASN A 47 1.87 -9.75 16.03
C ASN A 47 2.03 -8.35 16.64
N SER A 48 2.92 -7.57 16.05
CA SER A 48 3.04 -6.13 16.29
C SER A 48 2.81 -5.38 15.00
N ARG A 49 2.07 -4.27 15.05
CA ARG A 49 1.64 -3.53 13.86
C ARG A 49 1.95 -2.02 13.96
N LYS A 50 2.26 -1.40 12.83
CA LYS A 50 2.44 0.06 12.71
C LYS A 50 1.22 0.76 12.17
N THR A 51 1.23 2.09 12.23
CA THR A 51 0.22 2.92 11.56
C THR A 51 0.18 2.61 10.08
N GLY A 52 -1.02 2.48 9.54
CA GLY A 52 -1.22 2.16 8.14
C GLY A 52 -0.87 3.32 7.21
N ARG A 53 -0.52 2.97 5.98
CA ARG A 53 -0.20 3.90 4.88
C ARG A 53 -0.94 3.50 3.63
N TYR A 54 -1.25 4.47 2.78
CA TYR A 54 -2.07 4.25 1.61
C TYR A 54 -1.21 3.84 0.42
N CYS A 55 -1.34 2.59 -0.01
CA CYS A 55 -0.74 2.11 -1.26
C CYS A 55 -1.57 2.68 -2.43
N GLY A 56 -1.02 3.64 -3.15
CA GLY A 56 -1.75 4.36 -4.20
C GLY A 56 -1.85 3.61 -5.51
N THR A 57 -0.80 2.85 -5.87
CA THR A 57 -0.76 2.22 -7.19
C THR A 57 -1.62 0.96 -7.27
N ALA A 58 -1.89 0.53 -8.50
CA ALA A 58 -2.57 -0.73 -8.79
C ALA A 58 -1.62 -1.79 -9.39
N ASP A 59 -0.33 -1.47 -9.55
CA ASP A 59 0.69 -2.39 -10.05
C ASP A 59 1.23 -3.21 -8.89
N VAL A 60 0.82 -4.47 -8.79
CA VAL A 60 1.30 -5.40 -7.73
C VAL A 60 2.81 -5.67 -7.78
N ASN A 61 3.47 -5.30 -8.89
CA ASN A 61 4.93 -5.39 -9.02
C ASN A 61 5.62 -4.11 -8.55
N ASN A 62 4.89 -3.04 -8.25
CA ASN A 62 5.42 -1.90 -7.52
C ASN A 62 5.69 -2.36 -6.08
N ALA A 63 6.94 -2.72 -5.83
CA ALA A 63 7.30 -3.45 -4.64
C ALA A 63 7.15 -2.60 -3.39
N TRP A 64 6.65 -3.20 -2.31
CA TRP A 64 6.81 -2.66 -0.98
C TRP A 64 8.23 -2.95 -0.50
N LYS A 65 8.71 -2.15 0.45
CA LYS A 65 10.06 -2.25 0.98
C LYS A 65 10.03 -2.45 2.48
N VAL A 66 10.98 -3.21 2.98
CA VAL A 66 11.31 -3.29 4.40
C VAL A 66 12.80 -3.47 4.56
N TRP A 67 13.37 -2.73 5.50
CA TRP A 67 14.77 -2.82 5.86
C TRP A 67 14.89 -2.80 7.38
N MET A 68 15.33 -3.91 7.97
CA MET A 68 15.68 -3.95 9.38
C MET A 68 17.09 -3.37 9.57
N LYS A 69 17.21 -2.28 10.33
CA LYS A 69 18.50 -1.61 10.60
C LYS A 69 19.11 -2.03 11.94
N ARG A 70 18.28 -2.46 12.88
CA ARG A 70 18.70 -2.91 14.22
C ARG A 70 17.76 -3.98 14.74
N SER A 71 18.35 -4.98 15.41
CA SER A 71 17.66 -5.97 16.23
C SER A 71 18.34 -6.05 17.60
N GLU A 72 17.54 -6.09 18.67
CA GLU A 72 18.02 -6.36 20.03
C GLU A 72 18.02 -7.86 20.38
N GLU A 73 17.48 -8.71 19.52
CA GLU A 73 17.54 -10.17 19.70
C GLU A 73 18.97 -10.70 19.50
N GLY A 74 19.72 -10.08 18.58
CA GLY A 74 21.11 -10.42 18.30
C GLY A 74 21.49 -10.18 16.83
N ALA A 75 22.77 -10.33 16.52
CA ALA A 75 23.25 -10.35 15.14
C ALA A 75 22.74 -11.62 14.43
N TRP A 76 22.47 -11.52 13.13
CA TRP A 76 21.99 -12.63 12.29
C TRP A 76 20.64 -13.24 12.68
N THR A 77 19.90 -12.64 13.61
CA THR A 77 18.56 -13.11 13.97
C THR A 77 17.50 -12.53 13.05
N TYR A 78 16.38 -13.24 12.94
CA TYR A 78 15.34 -12.95 11.97
C TYR A 78 14.10 -12.39 12.65
N THR A 79 13.43 -11.47 11.96
CA THR A 79 12.06 -11.06 12.28
C THR A 79 11.22 -11.22 11.03
N THR A 80 10.01 -11.74 11.16
CA THR A 80 9.10 -11.96 10.04
C THR A 80 8.22 -10.74 9.85
N TYR A 81 8.15 -10.22 8.61
CA TYR A 81 7.40 -9.03 8.23
C TYR A 81 6.41 -9.33 7.12
N TRP A 82 5.27 -8.64 7.10
CA TRP A 82 4.30 -8.65 6.00
C TRP A 82 3.47 -7.36 6.01
N LEU A 83 2.64 -7.21 4.97
CA LEU A 83 1.60 -6.20 4.91
C LEU A 83 0.23 -6.83 5.13
N GLU A 84 -0.62 -6.16 5.89
CA GLU A 84 -2.01 -6.53 6.12
C GLU A 84 -2.97 -5.34 6.04
N HIS A 85 -4.26 -5.61 5.92
CA HIS A 85 -5.33 -4.64 6.19
C HIS A 85 -5.62 -4.54 7.69
N TYR A 86 -6.37 -3.50 8.09
CA TYR A 86 -6.69 -3.26 9.51
C TYR A 86 -7.36 -4.46 10.21
N ASN A 87 -8.15 -5.24 9.47
CA ASN A 87 -8.85 -6.43 9.94
C ASN A 87 -7.95 -7.69 10.06
N GLY A 88 -6.67 -7.60 9.69
CA GLY A 88 -5.72 -8.71 9.75
C GLY A 88 -5.64 -9.54 8.47
N ASP A 89 -6.31 -9.16 7.37
CA ASP A 89 -6.17 -9.85 6.09
C ASP A 89 -4.78 -9.55 5.50
N ASN A 90 -3.98 -10.59 5.28
CA ASN A 90 -2.67 -10.44 4.64
C ASN A 90 -2.82 -9.99 3.19
N VAL A 91 -2.09 -8.94 2.82
CA VAL A 91 -2.07 -8.37 1.48
C VAL A 91 -0.70 -8.47 0.82
N ALA A 92 0.26 -9.13 1.48
CA ALA A 92 1.53 -9.55 0.93
C ALA A 92 1.98 -10.86 1.59
N PRO A 93 2.85 -11.67 0.93
CA PRO A 93 3.54 -12.77 1.58
C PRO A 93 4.40 -12.29 2.74
N SER A 94 4.61 -13.16 3.72
CA SER A 94 5.50 -12.88 4.85
C SER A 94 6.95 -13.23 4.52
N HIS A 95 7.89 -12.39 4.99
CA HIS A 95 9.32 -12.56 4.77
C HIS A 95 10.10 -12.37 6.06
N SER A 96 10.96 -13.33 6.38
CA SER A 96 11.89 -13.24 7.51
C SER A 96 13.16 -12.54 7.07
N ILE A 97 13.55 -11.50 7.80
CA ILE A 97 14.62 -10.56 7.42
C ILE A 97 15.57 -10.38 8.59
N ARG A 98 16.87 -10.23 8.29
CA ARG A 98 17.94 -9.87 9.23
C ARG A 98 18.47 -8.48 8.95
N VAL A 99 19.24 -7.94 9.90
CA VAL A 99 19.89 -6.63 9.73
C VAL A 99 20.83 -6.64 8.51
N GLU A 100 21.50 -7.76 8.29
CA GLU A 100 22.54 -7.94 7.28
C GLU A 100 21.99 -8.07 5.85
N ASP A 101 20.69 -8.35 5.69
CA ASP A 101 20.06 -8.50 4.38
C ASP A 101 19.89 -7.15 3.67
N GLY A 102 20.01 -6.03 4.38
CA GLY A 102 19.82 -4.69 3.80
C GLY A 102 18.34 -4.43 3.41
N PRO A 103 18.09 -3.45 2.52
CA PRO A 103 16.73 -3.17 2.08
C PRO A 103 16.20 -4.28 1.17
N GLN A 104 15.07 -4.85 1.54
CA GLN A 104 14.37 -5.90 0.82
C GLN A 104 13.11 -5.34 0.16
N TYR A 105 12.77 -5.90 -1.00
CA TYR A 105 11.65 -5.47 -1.84
C TYR A 105 10.83 -6.68 -2.24
N TYR A 106 9.51 -6.62 -2.09
CA TYR A 106 8.63 -7.73 -2.38
C TYR A 106 7.34 -7.26 -3.06
N ASN A 107 6.68 -8.16 -3.78
CA ASN A 107 5.38 -7.89 -4.39
C ASN A 107 4.26 -7.91 -3.35
N THR A 108 3.13 -7.31 -3.70
CA THR A 108 1.88 -7.38 -2.95
C THR A 108 0.85 -8.25 -3.69
N TYR A 109 -0.23 -8.60 -3.00
CA TYR A 109 -1.45 -9.08 -3.64
C TYR A 109 -2.26 -7.90 -4.18
N SER A 110 -3.13 -8.16 -5.15
CA SER A 110 -4.01 -7.12 -5.71
C SER A 110 -4.96 -6.48 -4.69
N SER A 111 -5.18 -7.12 -3.54
CA SER A 111 -5.94 -6.56 -2.42
C SER A 111 -5.23 -5.38 -1.72
N ALA A 112 -3.91 -5.21 -1.88
CA ALA A 112 -3.18 -4.05 -1.38
C ALA A 112 -3.44 -2.78 -2.21
N SER A 113 -3.74 -2.94 -3.51
CA SER A 113 -3.87 -1.83 -4.45
C SER A 113 -4.94 -0.82 -4.03
N ARG A 114 -4.58 0.46 -3.99
CA ARG A 114 -5.50 1.57 -3.65
C ARG A 114 -6.17 1.37 -2.29
N SER A 115 -5.39 0.91 -1.31
CA SER A 115 -5.89 0.61 0.03
C SER A 115 -4.88 0.99 1.10
N THR A 116 -5.36 1.15 2.34
CA THR A 116 -4.47 1.36 3.49
C THR A 116 -3.94 0.02 3.98
N VAL A 117 -2.61 -0.13 3.93
CA VAL A 117 -1.88 -1.32 4.37
C VAL A 117 -1.06 -1.00 5.61
N TYR A 118 -0.79 -2.00 6.42
CA TYR A 118 -0.12 -1.88 7.70
C TYR A 118 1.09 -2.81 7.69
N LEU A 119 2.27 -2.28 8.03
CA LEU A 119 3.44 -3.11 8.31
C LEU A 119 3.20 -3.87 9.61
N THR A 120 3.29 -5.19 9.54
CA THR A 120 3.20 -6.10 10.68
C THR A 120 4.48 -6.91 10.80
N ALA A 121 4.86 -7.20 12.03
CA ALA A 121 6.02 -8.02 12.34
C ALA A 121 5.75 -8.97 13.50
N GLU A 122 6.43 -10.13 13.48
CA GLU A 122 6.46 -11.09 14.58
C GLU A 122 7.83 -11.75 14.70
N ASN A 123 8.05 -12.42 15.84
CA ASN A 123 9.21 -13.27 16.04
C ASN A 123 9.16 -14.45 15.05
N ASN A 124 10.26 -14.75 14.36
CA ASN A 124 10.32 -15.89 13.46
C ASN A 124 10.31 -17.25 14.19
N ASN A 125 10.44 -17.24 15.53
CA ASN A 125 10.41 -18.41 16.39
C ASN A 125 9.31 -18.29 17.46
N LYS A 126 8.68 -19.42 17.81
CA LYS A 126 7.77 -19.48 18.95
C LYS A 126 8.52 -19.76 20.25
N ASN A 127 8.84 -18.69 20.98
CA ASN A 127 9.57 -18.76 22.25
C ASN A 127 9.08 -17.67 23.22
N ASP A 128 9.66 -17.63 24.43
CA ASP A 128 9.34 -16.66 25.48
C ASP A 128 10.21 -15.39 25.44
N THR A 129 10.82 -15.09 24.29
CA THR A 129 11.67 -13.91 24.10
C THR A 129 10.87 -12.78 23.46
N ASP A 130 11.00 -11.58 24.02
CA ASP A 130 10.64 -10.32 23.39
C ASP A 130 11.90 -9.49 23.11
N TYR A 131 11.83 -8.59 22.13
CA TYR A 131 12.94 -7.74 21.73
C TYR A 131 12.47 -6.56 20.89
N PHE A 132 13.29 -5.52 20.78
CA PHE A 132 13.00 -4.42 19.86
C PHE A 132 13.74 -4.58 18.52
N VAL A 133 13.05 -4.20 17.45
CA VAL A 133 13.64 -4.01 16.12
C VAL A 133 13.28 -2.63 15.59
N SER A 134 14.13 -2.06 14.74
CA SER A 134 13.87 -0.78 14.08
C SER A 134 14.48 -0.74 12.69
N GLY A 135 13.91 0.10 11.85
CA GLY A 135 14.26 0.15 10.44
C GLY A 135 13.39 1.13 9.66
N VAL A 136 13.35 0.93 8.34
CA VAL A 136 12.51 1.72 7.43
C VAL A 136 11.67 0.81 6.54
N TRP A 137 10.52 1.29 6.10
CA TRP A 137 9.63 0.59 5.18
C TRP A 137 8.90 1.57 4.26
N ASP A 138 8.32 1.05 3.18
CA ASP A 138 7.41 1.79 2.30
C ASP A 138 6.35 0.83 1.78
N GLU A 139 5.11 1.30 1.68
CA GLU A 139 3.98 0.52 1.13
C GLU A 139 4.11 0.24 -0.37
N GLU A 140 4.90 1.06 -1.08
CA GLU A 140 5.25 0.93 -2.49
C GLU A 140 6.45 1.83 -2.81
N THR A 141 7.30 1.50 -3.79
CA THR A 141 8.62 2.18 -3.96
C THR A 141 8.94 2.66 -5.38
N GLY A 142 8.09 2.36 -6.35
CA GLY A 142 8.37 2.51 -7.77
C GLY A 142 9.39 1.49 -8.32
N LYS A 143 10.01 0.68 -7.46
CA LYS A 143 10.91 -0.40 -7.88
C LYS A 143 10.08 -1.62 -8.24
N ARG A 144 10.46 -2.26 -9.35
CA ARG A 144 9.88 -3.55 -9.72
C ARG A 144 10.60 -4.68 -9.01
N TYR A 145 9.83 -5.53 -8.34
CA TYR A 145 10.32 -6.82 -7.91
C TYR A 145 10.54 -7.72 -9.14
N TYR A 146 11.75 -8.28 -9.27
CA TYR A 146 12.07 -9.31 -10.24
C TYR A 146 12.47 -10.58 -9.46
N PRO A 147 11.69 -11.67 -9.55
CA PRO A 147 11.93 -12.90 -8.79
C PRO A 147 13.21 -13.63 -9.20
#